data_AF-A0A6B3FYQ0-F1
#
_entry.id   AF-A0A6B3FYQ0-F1
#
_cell.length_a   1.000
_cell.length_b   1.000
_cell.length_c   1.000
_cell.angle_alpha   90.00
_cell.angle_beta   90.00
_cell.angle_gamma   90.00
#
_symmetry.space_group_name_H-M   'P 1'
#
loop_
_entity.id
_entity.type
_entity.pdbx_description
1 polymer ?
#
loop_
_entity_poly.entity_id
_entity_poly.type
_entity_poly.pdbx_seq_one_letter_code
_entity_poly.pdbx_strand_id
1 'polypeptide(L)'
;LRPFGSHNGLVARTAERIVLIGSGLDPKSICPAEVGHAEQGRAAYVAAFEGYTAGTPEGMAAWIAHCGRSIELGVRESTAVCEALQRGAA
;
A
#
# COMPACT_ATOMS: atom_id res chain seq x y z
N LEU A 1 13.13 -11.88 -0.22
CA LEU A 1 13.15 -12.99 -1.23
C LEU A 1 12.74 -12.43 -2.59
N ARG A 2 13.15 -13.05 -3.71
CA ARG A 2 12.69 -12.75 -5.08
C ARG A 2 12.34 -14.06 -5.79
N PRO A 3 11.26 -14.74 -5.36
CA PRO A 3 11.01 -16.14 -5.73
C PRO A 3 10.65 -16.36 -7.21
N PHE A 4 10.18 -15.34 -7.92
CA PHE A 4 9.79 -15.44 -9.32
C PHE A 4 10.87 -14.85 -10.24
N GLY A 5 11.01 -15.40 -11.45
CA GLY A 5 11.93 -14.86 -12.47
C GLY A 5 11.59 -13.44 -12.92
N SER A 6 10.35 -12.98 -12.72
CA SER A 6 9.90 -11.62 -13.01
C SER A 6 8.72 -11.22 -12.10
N HIS A 7 8.35 -9.93 -12.10
CA HIS A 7 7.13 -9.40 -11.45
C HIS A 7 6.98 -9.59 -9.93
N ASN A 8 8.05 -9.88 -9.20
CA ASN A 8 8.02 -10.04 -7.73
C ASN A 8 7.30 -8.89 -6.99
N GLY A 9 7.50 -7.64 -7.42
CA GLY A 9 6.85 -6.49 -6.79
C GLY A 9 5.33 -6.42 -7.01
N LEU A 10 4.83 -6.89 -8.16
CA LEU A 10 3.38 -7.00 -8.37
C LEU A 10 2.78 -8.08 -7.48
N VAL A 11 3.41 -9.26 -7.45
CA VAL A 11 2.95 -10.36 -6.58
C VAL A 11 2.98 -9.96 -5.11
N ALA A 12 4.00 -9.21 -4.68
CA ALA A 12 4.07 -8.69 -3.31
C ALA A 12 2.89 -7.75 -2.98
N ARG A 13 2.51 -6.84 -3.89
CA ARG A 13 1.34 -5.97 -3.69
C ARG A 13 0.02 -6.74 -3.72
N THR A 14 -0.08 -7.78 -4.54
CA THR A 14 -1.23 -8.71 -4.47
C THR A 14 -1.30 -9.40 -3.12
N ALA A 15 -0.18 -9.89 -2.58
CA ALA A 15 -0.13 -10.52 -1.27
C ALA A 15 -0.51 -9.54 -0.16
N GLU A 16 -0.06 -8.28 -0.23
CA GLU A 16 -0.51 -7.21 0.66
C GLU A 16 -2.04 -7.06 0.64
N ARG A 17 -2.67 -6.93 -0.54
CA ARG A 17 -4.15 -6.85 -0.64
C ARG A 17 -4.84 -8.06 0.00
N ILE A 18 -4.33 -9.27 -0.25
CA ILE A 18 -4.89 -10.50 0.36
C ILE A 18 -4.83 -10.43 1.89
N VAL A 19 -3.72 -9.92 2.45
CA VAL A 19 -3.57 -9.74 3.90
C VAL A 19 -4.54 -8.68 4.43
N LEU A 20 -4.70 -7.54 3.75
CA LEU A 20 -5.65 -6.49 4.14
C LEU A 20 -7.10 -7.00 4.14
N ILE A 21 -7.48 -7.80 3.15
CA ILE A 21 -8.80 -8.44 3.08
C ILE A 21 -8.95 -9.46 4.20
N GLY A 22 -8.00 -10.40 4.33
CA GLY A 22 -8.07 -11.52 5.27
C GLY A 22 -8.00 -11.11 6.74
N SER A 23 -7.34 -9.98 7.04
CA SER A 23 -7.30 -9.39 8.39
C SER A 23 -8.54 -8.57 8.75
N GLY A 24 -9.42 -8.29 7.77
CA GLY A 24 -10.60 -7.45 7.97
C GLY A 24 -10.33 -5.94 7.92
N LEU A 25 -9.13 -5.50 7.54
CA LEU A 25 -8.78 -4.07 7.42
C LEU A 25 -9.38 -3.45 6.15
N ASP A 26 -9.39 -4.17 5.04
CA ASP A 26 -10.08 -3.79 3.80
C ASP A 26 -10.89 -4.97 3.24
N PRO A 27 -11.98 -5.37 3.92
CA PRO A 27 -12.71 -6.60 3.59
C PRO A 27 -13.43 -6.54 2.24
N LYS A 28 -13.56 -5.34 1.64
CA LYS A 28 -14.20 -5.13 0.34
C LYS A 28 -13.19 -4.86 -0.78
N SER A 29 -11.90 -4.83 -0.46
CA SER A 29 -10.82 -4.53 -1.41
C SER A 29 -11.00 -3.20 -2.13
N ILE A 30 -11.49 -2.18 -1.41
CA ILE A 30 -11.75 -0.85 -1.97
C ILE A 30 -10.60 0.12 -1.77
N CYS A 31 -9.56 -0.23 -1.01
CA CYS A 31 -8.38 0.59 -0.80
C CYS A 31 -7.35 0.34 -1.93
N PRO A 32 -7.03 1.35 -2.77
CA PRO A 32 -5.91 1.27 -3.70
C PRO A 32 -4.58 1.59 -3.00
N ALA A 33 -4.09 0.68 -2.15
CA ALA A 33 -2.80 0.86 -1.46
C ALA A 33 -1.63 1.09 -2.44
N GLU A 34 -1.69 0.56 -3.66
CA GLU A 34 -0.68 0.80 -4.68
C GLU A 34 -0.60 2.26 -5.12
N VAL A 35 -1.72 2.98 -5.10
CA VAL A 35 -1.76 4.43 -5.34
C VAL A 35 -1.05 5.15 -4.20
N GLY A 36 -1.31 4.80 -2.95
CA GLY A 36 -0.62 5.42 -1.81
C GLY A 36 0.89 5.16 -1.77
N HIS A 37 1.35 4.00 -2.24
CA HIS A 37 2.79 3.75 -2.43
C HIS A 37 3.38 4.62 -3.53
N ALA A 38 2.66 4.79 -4.64
CA ALA A 38 3.08 5.64 -5.75
C ALA A 38 3.14 7.12 -5.32
N GLU A 39 2.16 7.57 -4.54
CA GLU A 39 2.04 8.96 -4.06
C GLU A 39 3.14 9.33 -3.06
N GLN A 40 3.56 8.38 -2.20
CA GLN A 40 4.75 8.56 -1.34
C GLN A 40 6.07 8.59 -2.13
N GLY A 41 6.07 8.10 -3.37
CA GLY A 41 7.22 8.16 -4.28
C GLY A 41 8.16 6.95 -4.19
N ARG A 42 8.72 6.59 -5.36
CA ARG A 42 9.61 5.42 -5.51
C ARG A 42 10.83 5.45 -4.59
N ALA A 43 11.44 6.62 -4.41
CA ALA A 43 12.64 6.74 -3.57
C ALA A 43 12.31 6.41 -2.10
N ALA A 44 11.20 6.93 -1.58
CA ALA A 44 10.75 6.64 -0.22
C ALA A 44 10.38 5.17 -0.02
N TYR A 45 9.69 4.56 -1.00
CA TYR A 45 9.37 3.13 -0.99
C TYR A 45 10.64 2.27 -0.91
N VAL A 46 11.60 2.53 -1.81
CA VAL A 46 12.85 1.75 -1.87
C VAL A 46 13.65 1.91 -0.58
N ALA A 47 13.80 3.14 -0.07
CA ALA A 47 14.53 3.38 1.17
C ALA A 47 13.89 2.68 2.38
N ALA A 48 12.56 2.74 2.52
CA ALA A 48 11.85 2.05 3.59
C ALA A 48 11.97 0.52 3.46
N PHE A 49 11.88 -0.01 2.24
CA PHE A 49 12.03 -1.44 1.97
C PHE A 49 13.47 -1.93 2.24
N GLU A 50 14.48 -1.16 1.85
CA GLU A 50 15.88 -1.45 2.17
C GLU A 50 16.11 -1.48 3.68
N GLY A 51 15.55 -0.50 4.41
CA GLY A 51 15.54 -0.49 5.88
C GLY A 51 14.93 -1.76 6.48
N TYR A 52 13.76 -2.18 5.98
CA TYR A 52 13.15 -3.45 6.40
C TYR A 52 14.07 -4.65 6.13
N THR A 53 14.73 -4.71 4.97
CA THR A 53 15.63 -5.83 4.64
C THR A 53 16.88 -5.90 5.52
N ALA A 54 17.28 -4.79 6.15
CA ALA A 54 18.38 -4.79 7.11
C ALA A 54 18.03 -5.50 8.44
N GLY A 55 16.74 -5.73 8.71
CA GLY A 55 16.28 -6.49 9.88
C GLY A 55 16.44 -5.77 11.22
N THR A 56 16.65 -4.45 11.21
CA THR A 56 16.74 -3.64 12.43
C THR A 56 15.35 -3.22 12.92
N PRO A 57 15.17 -2.96 14.23
CA PRO A 57 13.91 -2.42 14.76
C PRO A 57 13.47 -1.13 14.06
N GLU A 58 14.40 -0.23 13.78
CA GLU A 58 14.15 1.05 13.13
C GLU A 58 13.69 0.87 11.68
N GLY A 59 14.34 -0.06 10.96
CA GLY A 59 13.99 -0.41 9.59
C GLY A 59 12.60 -1.04 9.49
N MET A 60 12.26 -1.93 10.43
CA MET A 60 10.91 -2.51 10.52
C MET A 60 9.86 -1.43 10.83
N ALA A 61 10.11 -0.55 11.80
CA ALA A 61 9.19 0.53 12.16
C ALA A 61 8.97 1.50 10.98
N ALA A 62 10.03 1.88 10.27
CA ALA A 62 9.95 2.73 9.10
C ALA A 62 9.13 2.11 7.97
N TRP A 63 9.28 0.80 7.74
CA TRP A 63 8.50 0.08 6.74
C TRP A 63 7.03 -0.05 7.11
N ILE A 64 6.72 -0.39 8.37
CA ILE A 64 5.33 -0.43 8.87
C ILE A 64 4.67 0.95 8.70
N ALA A 65 5.37 2.02 9.06
CA ALA A 65 4.86 3.39 8.90
C ALA A 65 4.65 3.76 7.43
N HIS A 66 5.55 3.34 6.52
CA HIS A 66 5.39 3.54 5.08
C HIS A 66 4.14 2.84 4.53
N CYS A 67 3.92 1.57 4.90
CA CYS A 67 2.72 0.83 4.49
C CYS A 67 1.44 1.42 5.10
N GLY A 68 1.46 1.83 6.38
CA GLY A 68 0.33 2.49 7.02
C GLY A 68 -0.09 3.78 6.30
N ARG A 69 0.88 4.65 5.97
CA ARG A 69 0.62 5.85 5.17
C ARG A 69 0.14 5.53 3.76
N SER A 70 0.61 4.43 3.18
CA SER A 70 0.18 3.98 1.86
C SER A 70 -1.32 3.65 1.85
N ILE A 71 -1.78 2.96 2.88
CA ILE A 71 -3.21 2.63 3.06
C ILE A 71 -4.02 3.91 3.30
N GLU A 72 -3.53 4.82 4.14
CA GLU A 72 -4.18 6.11 4.41
C GLU A 72 -4.36 6.95 3.12
N LEU A 73 -3.31 7.06 2.31
CA LEU A 73 -3.37 7.77 1.04
C LEU A 73 -4.26 7.06 0.03
N GLY A 74 -4.16 5.73 -0.05
CA GLY A 74 -5.02 4.91 -0.91
C GLY A 74 -6.51 5.11 -0.62
N VAL A 75 -6.93 5.08 0.65
CA VAL A 75 -8.35 5.24 0.98
C VAL A 75 -8.87 6.65 0.68
N ARG A 76 -8.02 7.68 0.75
CA ARG A 76 -8.41 9.05 0.37
C ARG A 76 -8.83 9.14 -1.09
N GLU A 77 -8.17 8.39 -1.98
CA GLU A 77 -8.57 8.32 -3.39
C GLU A 77 -9.97 7.72 -3.54
N SER A 78 -10.26 6.62 -2.83
CA SER A 78 -11.60 6.02 -2.85
C SER A 78 -12.67 6.97 -2.31
N THR A 79 -12.35 7.74 -1.26
CA THR A 79 -13.24 8.80 -0.76
C THR A 79 -13.47 9.88 -1.82
N ALA A 80 -12.42 10.36 -2.49
CA ALA A 80 -12.52 11.39 -3.52
C ALA A 80 -13.41 10.94 -4.69
N VAL A 81 -13.30 9.67 -5.12
CA VAL A 81 -14.17 9.07 -6.14
C VAL A 81 -15.63 9.05 -5.68
N CYS A 82 -15.90 8.58 -4.46
CA CYS A 82 -17.26 8.56 -3.91
C CYS A 82 -17.89 9.95 -3.85
N GLU A 83 -17.12 10.96 -3.40
CA GLU A 83 -17.60 12.34 -3.36
C GLU A 83 -17.85 12.92 -4.75
N ALA A 84 -16.99 12.61 -5.73
CA ALA A 84 -17.18 13.04 -7.11
C ALA A 84 -18.46 12.45 -7.71
N LEU A 85 -18.74 11.17 -7.45
CA LEU A 85 -19.98 10.51 -7.87
C LEU A 85 -21.22 11.14 -7.23
N GLN A 86 -21.17 11.45 -5.93
CA GLN A 86 -22.27 12.12 -5.23
C GLN A 86 -22.57 13.51 -5.79
N ARG A 87 -21.53 14.30 -6.10
CA ARG A 87 -21.70 15.62 -6.72
C ARG A 87 -22.29 15.57 -8.13
N GLY A 88 -21.94 14.54 -8.92
CA GLY A 88 -22.45 14.37 -10.28
C GLY A 88 -23.87 13.79 -10.35
N ALA A 89 -24.41 13.29 -9.24
CA ALA A 89 -25.77 12.78 -9.14
C ALA A 89 -26.80 13.84 -8.69
N ALA A 90 -26.33 15.01 -8.25
CA ALA A 90 -27.14 16.17 -7.89
C ALA A 90 -27.39 17.08 -9.12
#